data_AF-A0A7L4CQT9-F1
#
_entry.id   AF-A0A7L4CQT9-F1
#
_cell.length_a   1.000
_cell.length_b   1.000
_cell.length_c   1.000
_cell.angle_alpha   90.00
_cell.angle_beta   90.00
_cell.angle_gamma   90.00
#
_symmetry.space_group_name_H-M   'P 1'
#
loop_
_entity.id
_entity.type
_entity.pdbx_description
1 polymer ?
#
loop_
_entity_poly.entity_id
_entity_poly.type
_entity_poly.pdbx_seq_one_letter_code
_entity_poly.pdbx_strand_id
1 'polypeptide(L)'
;QGTMFRCSARCCEDGAASMQEVQRCIERCHAPLAQAQAIVTAELEHFQDRLSRCTLHCQDKAKDALEAGDTETRVRGQLDTCLATCGDTHLRLVPAMAKKMKDNLAAL
;
A
#
# COMPACT_ATOMS: atom_id res chain seq x y z
N GLN A 1 9.15 -14.47 -9.85
CA GLN A 1 10.58 -14.27 -9.51
C GLN A 1 11.54 -15.14 -10.36
N GLY A 2 11.20 -16.37 -10.75
CA GLY A 2 12.11 -17.25 -11.54
C GLY A 2 12.59 -16.69 -12.89
N THR A 3 11.79 -15.87 -13.58
CA THR A 3 12.20 -15.16 -14.81
C THR A 3 13.30 -14.13 -14.56
N MET A 4 13.20 -13.37 -13.47
CA MET A 4 14.22 -12.39 -13.08
C MET A 4 15.56 -13.09 -12.79
N PHE A 5 15.55 -14.17 -12.00
CA PHE A 5 16.80 -14.91 -11.69
C PHE A 5 17.44 -15.54 -12.93
N ARG A 6 16.65 -16.04 -13.87
CA ARG A 6 17.17 -16.55 -15.16
C ARG A 6 17.77 -15.45 -16.03
N CYS A 7 17.18 -14.24 -16.01
CA CYS A 7 17.74 -13.07 -16.68
C CYS A 7 19.11 -12.71 -16.09
N SER A 8 19.20 -12.62 -14.75
CA SER A 8 20.45 -12.33 -14.05
C SER A 8 21.52 -13.40 -14.31
N ALA A 9 21.15 -14.68 -14.36
CA ALA A 9 22.08 -15.76 -14.71
C ALA A 9 22.68 -15.58 -16.11
N ARG A 10 21.86 -15.23 -17.11
CA ARG A 10 22.35 -14.94 -18.47
C ARG A 10 23.29 -13.73 -18.51
N CYS A 11 23.07 -12.72 -17.68
CA CYS A 11 24.00 -11.59 -17.55
C CYS A 11 25.38 -12.05 -17.06
N CYS A 12 25.43 -13.02 -16.14
CA CYS A 12 26.69 -13.56 -15.59
C CYS A 12 27.41 -14.53 -16.54
N GLU A 13 26.69 -15.11 -17.49
CA GLU A 13 27.25 -16.02 -18.51
C GLU A 13 27.97 -15.28 -19.64
N ASP A 14 27.79 -13.96 -19.75
CA ASP A 14 28.49 -13.13 -20.74
C ASP A 14 29.96 -12.89 -20.31
N GLY A 15 30.85 -13.76 -20.79
CA GLY A 15 32.28 -13.66 -20.53
C GLY A 15 33.00 -12.53 -21.27
N ALA A 16 32.33 -11.81 -22.18
CA ALA A 16 32.89 -10.65 -22.86
C ALA A 16 32.56 -9.33 -22.14
N ALA A 17 31.54 -9.34 -21.28
CA ALA A 17 31.13 -8.18 -20.51
C ALA A 17 32.07 -7.92 -19.32
N SER A 18 32.36 -6.64 -19.08
CA SER A 18 32.98 -6.19 -17.85
C SER A 18 32.05 -6.37 -16.64
N MET A 19 32.61 -6.44 -15.43
CA MET A 19 31.80 -6.55 -14.20
C MET A 19 30.76 -5.43 -14.06
N GLN A 20 31.06 -4.21 -14.50
CA GLN A 20 30.10 -3.10 -14.46
C GLN A 20 28.93 -3.30 -15.43
N GLU A 21 29.16 -3.92 -16.58
CA GLU A 21 28.12 -4.23 -17.56
C GLU A 21 27.22 -5.35 -17.04
N VAL A 22 27.80 -6.39 -16.43
CA VAL A 22 27.05 -7.47 -15.76
C VAL A 22 26.16 -6.90 -14.66
N GLN A 23 26.69 -6.01 -13.81
CA GLN A 23 25.93 -5.38 -12.73
C GLN A 23 24.74 -4.56 -13.26
N ARG A 24 24.95 -3.73 -14.30
CA ARG A 24 23.85 -2.99 -14.94
C ARG A 24 22.81 -3.90 -15.58
N CYS A 25 23.23 -5.05 -16.14
CA CYS A 25 22.32 -6.04 -16.71
C CYS A 25 21.44 -6.66 -15.62
N ILE A 26 22.03 -7.07 -14.50
CA ILE A 26 21.31 -7.61 -13.34
C ILE A 26 20.30 -6.57 -12.79
N GLU A 27 20.70 -5.31 -12.64
CA GLU A 27 19.80 -4.24 -12.20
C GLU A 27 18.57 -4.11 -13.11
N ARG A 28 18.75 -4.20 -14.43
CA ARG A 28 17.63 -4.20 -15.38
C ARG A 28 16.73 -5.44 -15.23
N CYS A 29 17.30 -6.61 -14.97
CA CYS A 29 16.51 -7.82 -14.71
C CYS A 29 15.64 -7.72 -13.45
N HIS A 30 16.11 -6.97 -12.44
CA HIS A 30 15.41 -6.78 -11.17
C HIS A 30 14.42 -5.61 -11.20
N ALA A 31 14.63 -4.62 -12.06
CA ALA A 31 13.86 -3.38 -12.10
C ALA A 31 12.34 -3.58 -12.22
N PRO A 32 11.79 -4.44 -13.11
CA PRO A 32 10.34 -4.62 -13.22
C PRO A 32 9.71 -5.17 -11.93
N LEU A 33 10.39 -6.10 -11.26
CA LEU A 33 9.91 -6.66 -10.00
C LEU A 33 9.94 -5.61 -8.88
N ALA A 34 11.02 -4.84 -8.80
CA ALA A 34 11.14 -3.76 -7.82
C ALA A 34 10.06 -2.67 -8.03
N GLN A 35 9.79 -2.30 -9.29
CA GLN A 35 8.74 -1.34 -9.64
C GLN A 35 7.35 -1.88 -9.30
N ALA A 36 7.07 -3.15 -9.62
CA ALA A 36 5.80 -3.79 -9.26
C ALA A 36 5.59 -3.78 -7.74
N GLN A 37 6.64 -4.11 -6.97
CA GLN A 37 6.58 -4.09 -5.52
C GLN A 37 6.34 -2.66 -4.98
N ALA A 38 7.02 -1.65 -5.54
CA ALA A 38 6.81 -0.26 -5.16
C ALA A 38 5.36 0.21 -5.40
N ILE A 39 4.76 -0.15 -6.55
CA ILE A 39 3.36 0.19 -6.86
C ILE A 39 2.41 -0.42 -5.84
N VAL A 40 2.54 -1.71 -5.55
CA VAL A 40 1.66 -2.40 -4.60
C VAL A 40 1.80 -1.81 -3.20
N THR A 41 3.04 -1.61 -2.74
CA THR A 41 3.30 -1.00 -1.43
C THR A 41 2.71 0.39 -1.33
N ALA A 42 2.92 1.26 -2.32
CA ALA A 42 2.41 2.63 -2.30
C ALA A 42 0.89 2.70 -2.25
N GLU A 43 0.17 1.87 -3.01
CA GLU A 43 -1.29 1.84 -2.98
C GLU A 43 -1.84 1.34 -1.63
N LEU A 44 -1.20 0.32 -1.05
CA LEU A 44 -1.56 -0.20 0.27
C LEU A 44 -1.25 0.80 1.39
N GLU A 45 -0.12 1.50 1.33
CA GLU A 45 0.25 2.54 2.29
C GLU A 45 -0.75 3.69 2.25
N HIS A 46 -1.09 4.16 1.04
CA HIS A 46 -2.08 5.22 0.87
C HIS A 46 -3.47 4.83 1.42
N PHE A 47 -3.88 3.58 1.23
CA PHE A 47 -5.12 3.07 1.81
C PHE A 47 -5.07 3.02 3.35
N GLN A 48 -3.99 2.48 3.91
CA GLN A 48 -3.79 2.38 5.36
C GLN A 48 -3.76 3.76 6.03
N ASP A 49 -3.06 4.72 5.42
CA ASP A 49 -2.96 6.10 5.89
C ASP A 49 -4.33 6.79 5.93
N ARG A 50 -5.16 6.60 4.90
CA ARG A 50 -6.55 7.08 4.90
C ARG A 50 -7.40 6.41 5.97
N LEU A 51 -7.23 5.11 6.22
CA LEU A 51 -7.97 4.39 7.26
C LEU A 51 -7.57 4.88 8.65
N SER A 52 -6.26 5.01 8.90
CA SER A 52 -5.70 5.51 10.16
C SER A 52 -6.21 6.90 10.50
N ARG A 53 -6.17 7.84 9.53
CA ARG A 53 -6.72 9.20 9.73
C ARG A 53 -8.21 9.20 10.05
N CYS A 54 -8.97 8.31 9.43
CA CYS A 54 -10.40 8.20 9.67
C CYS A 54 -10.70 7.67 11.09
N THR A 55 -9.94 6.68 11.56
CA THR A 55 -9.99 6.22 12.95
C THR A 55 -9.61 7.32 13.93
N LEU A 56 -8.55 8.07 13.65
CA LEU A 56 -8.11 9.19 14.50
C LEU A 56 -9.20 10.27 14.60
N HIS A 57 -9.82 10.62 13.47
CA HIS A 57 -10.95 11.57 13.45
C HIS A 57 -12.14 11.10 14.30
N CYS A 58 -12.45 9.80 14.31
CA CYS A 58 -13.48 9.24 15.18
C CYS A 58 -13.08 9.34 16.67
N GLN A 59 -11.81 9.11 16.99
CA GLN A 59 -11.29 9.25 18.35
C GLN A 59 -11.34 10.71 18.84
N ASP A 60 -10.98 11.66 17.99
CA ASP A 60 -11.01 13.08 18.35
C ASP A 60 -12.45 13.54 18.58
N LYS A 61 -13.40 13.15 17.72
CA LYS A 61 -14.83 13.39 17.96
C LYS A 61 -15.34 12.80 19.27
N ALA A 62 -14.85 11.62 19.65
CA ALA A 62 -15.23 10.99 20.91
C ALA A 62 -14.68 11.76 22.12
N LYS A 63 -13.44 12.27 22.03
CA LYS A 63 -12.85 13.13 23.06
C LYS A 63 -13.63 14.44 23.19
N ASP A 64 -13.91 15.12 22.08
CA ASP A 64 -14.66 16.37 22.07
C ASP A 64 -16.04 16.21 22.72
N ALA A 65 -16.71 15.08 22.46
CA ALA A 65 -18.01 14.76 23.08
C ALA A 65 -17.91 14.58 24.59
N LEU A 66 -16.86 13.89 25.09
CA LEU A 66 -16.62 13.77 26.53
C LEU A 66 -16.36 15.13 27.18
N GLU A 67 -15.53 15.97 26.53
CA GLU A 67 -15.23 17.32 27.02
C GLU A 67 -16.46 18.24 27.02
N ALA A 68 -17.40 18.02 26.10
CA ALA A 68 -18.70 18.70 26.06
C ALA A 68 -19.69 18.24 27.15
N GLY A 69 -19.32 17.24 27.97
CA GLY A 69 -20.14 16.73 29.08
C GLY A 69 -21.02 15.54 28.73
N ASP A 70 -20.78 14.87 27.60
CA ASP A 70 -21.53 13.69 27.23
C ASP A 70 -21.16 12.47 28.09
N THR A 71 -22.10 11.53 28.25
CA THR A 71 -21.84 10.33 29.05
C THR A 71 -20.95 9.35 28.29
N GLU A 72 -20.05 8.69 29.02
CA GLU A 72 -19.11 7.71 28.46
C GLU A 72 -19.81 6.62 27.63
N THR A 73 -20.96 6.13 28.08
CA THR A 73 -21.75 5.11 27.39
C THR A 73 -22.24 5.60 26.01
N ARG A 74 -22.66 6.86 25.95
CA ARG A 74 -23.16 7.48 24.72
C ARG A 74 -22.02 7.76 23.75
N VAL A 75 -20.90 8.27 24.26
CA VAL A 75 -19.68 8.49 23.47
C VAL A 75 -19.16 7.18 22.89
N ARG A 76 -19.15 6.10 23.67
CA ARG A 76 -18.73 4.78 23.19
C ARG A 76 -19.59 4.30 22.01
N GLY A 77 -20.92 4.43 22.11
CA GLY A 77 -21.81 4.08 21.00
C GLY A 77 -21.59 4.95 19.75
N GLN A 78 -21.28 6.23 19.93
CA GLN A 78 -20.94 7.14 18.83
C GLN A 78 -19.60 6.77 18.17
N LEU A 79 -18.60 6.42 18.97
CA LEU A 79 -17.30 5.97 18.50
C LEU A 79 -17.45 4.68 17.68
N ASP A 80 -18.16 3.68 18.19
CA ASP A 80 -18.39 2.41 17.50
C ASP A 80 -19.09 2.62 16.15
N THR A 81 -20.12 3.49 16.13
CA THR A 81 -20.83 3.85 14.89
C THR A 81 -19.92 4.57 13.89
N CYS A 82 -19.07 5.47 14.38
CA CYS A 82 -18.10 6.20 13.55
C CYS A 82 -17.07 5.24 12.94
N LEU A 83 -16.53 4.31 13.73
CA LEU A 83 -15.57 3.31 13.27
C LEU A 83 -16.20 2.33 12.27
N ALA A 84 -17.45 1.91 12.48
CA ALA A 84 -18.18 1.09 11.52
C ALA A 84 -18.36 1.82 10.17
N THR A 85 -18.77 3.09 10.21
CA THR A 85 -18.92 3.93 9.01
C THR A 85 -17.57 4.14 8.30
N CYS A 86 -16.50 4.30 9.07
CA CYS A 86 -15.14 4.40 8.57
C CYS A 86 -14.74 3.13 7.80
N GLY A 87 -14.97 1.96 8.40
CA GLY A 87 -14.74 0.66 7.78
C GLY A 87 -15.53 0.50 6.49
N ASP A 88 -16.85 0.75 6.52
CA ASP A 88 -17.72 0.64 5.35
C ASP A 88 -17.30 1.57 4.21
N THR A 89 -16.92 2.80 4.54
CA THR A 89 -16.46 3.77 3.55
C THR A 89 -15.18 3.30 2.87
N HIS A 90 -14.22 2.79 3.64
CA HIS A 90 -12.93 2.37 3.10
C HIS A 90 -13.00 1.02 2.40
N LEU A 91 -13.84 0.09 2.86
CA LEU A 91 -14.12 -1.16 2.15
C LEU A 91 -14.61 -0.91 0.71
N ARG A 92 -15.44 0.12 0.50
CA ARG A 92 -15.89 0.52 -0.84
C ARG A 92 -14.78 1.05 -1.75
N LEU A 93 -13.65 1.47 -1.19
CA LEU A 93 -12.48 1.94 -1.94
C LEU A 93 -11.56 0.80 -2.38
N VAL A 94 -11.64 -0.37 -1.74
CA VAL A 94 -10.77 -1.52 -2.03
C VAL A 94 -10.85 -1.95 -3.50
N PRO A 95 -12.04 -2.08 -4.14
CA PRO A 95 -12.10 -2.43 -5.55
C PRO A 95 -11.42 -1.42 -6.47
N ALA A 96 -11.56 -0.12 -6.18
CA ALA A 96 -10.93 0.94 -6.96
C ALA A 96 -9.40 0.92 -6.80
N MET A 97 -8.91 0.72 -5.57
CA MET A 97 -7.49 0.54 -5.28
C MET A 97 -6.92 -0.69 -6.01
N ALA A 98 -7.61 -1.83 -5.94
CA ALA A 98 -7.22 -3.06 -6.63
C ALA A 98 -7.16 -2.88 -8.15
N LYS A 99 -8.15 -2.17 -8.72
CA LYS A 99 -8.15 -1.82 -10.15
C LYS A 99 -6.94 -0.96 -10.50
N LYS A 100 -6.68 0.11 -9.74
CA LYS A 100 -5.54 1.01 -9.98
C LYS A 100 -4.20 0.28 -9.89
N MET A 101 -4.03 -0.60 -8.90
CA MET A 101 -2.86 -1.48 -8.81
C MET A 101 -2.71 -2.36 -10.05
N LYS A 102 -3.78 -3.03 -10.47
CA LYS A 102 -3.76 -3.88 -11.67
C LYS A 102 -3.39 -3.10 -12.92
N ASP A 103 -3.99 -1.93 -13.13
CA ASP A 103 -3.76 -1.10 -14.31
C ASP A 103 -2.31 -0.61 -14.36
N ASN A 104 -1.75 -0.19 -13.22
CA ASN A 104 -0.35 0.23 -13.11
C ASN A 104 0.62 -0.95 -13.31
N LEU A 105 0.32 -2.13 -12.77
CA LEU A 105 1.13 -3.34 -12.97
C LEU A 105 1.10 -3.84 -14.41
N ALA A 106 -0.01 -3.65 -15.12
CA ALA A 106 -0.13 -4.01 -16.54
C ALA A 106 0.65 -3.06 -17.47
N ALA A 107 1.04 -1.88 -16.98
CA ALA A 107 1.83 -0.90 -17.70
C ALA A 107 3.36 -1.07 -17.53
N LEU A 108 3.80 -2.02 -16.69
CA LEU A 108 5.21 -2.42 -16.52
C LEU A 108 5.65 -3.43 -17.59
#